data_AF-A0A6B9G6D1-F1
#
_entry.id   AF-A0A6B9G6D1-F1
#
_cell.length_a   1.000
_cell.length_b   1.000
_cell.length_c   1.000
_cell.angle_alpha   90.00
_cell.angle_beta   90.00
_cell.angle_gamma   90.00
#
_symmetry.space_group_name_H-M   'P 1'
#
loop_
_entity.id
_entity.type
_entity.pdbx_description
1 polymer ?
#
loop_
_entity_poly.entity_id
_entity_poly.type
_entity_poly.pdbx_seq_one_letter_code
_entity_poly.pdbx_strand_id
1 'polypeptide(L)'
;MSFSARFLLLRKQHGLTQPQMADKVGIHLTQVRRYESGETQPSLDILKRIAVTFNVSADWLIFEEGEREPQDELKLKFEAVKQMDEDEQKSITSILDAMILKHQAKRLLG
;
A
#
# COMPACT_ATOMS: atom_id res chain seq x y z
N MET A 1 6.03 2.82 -9.69
CA MET A 1 6.58 1.46 -9.92
C MET A 1 5.43 0.50 -10.15
N SER A 2 5.43 -0.16 -11.31
CA SER A 2 4.37 -1.06 -11.77
C SER A 2 4.29 -2.37 -10.98
N PHE A 3 3.18 -3.09 -11.12
CA PHE A 3 3.00 -4.45 -10.57
C PHE A 3 4.13 -5.41 -10.96
N SER A 4 4.53 -5.43 -12.25
CA SER A 4 5.57 -6.35 -12.75
C SER A 4 6.91 -6.15 -12.03
N ALA A 5 7.30 -4.89 -11.82
CA ALA A 5 8.51 -4.54 -11.11
C ALA A 5 8.44 -4.95 -9.62
N ARG A 6 7.29 -4.75 -8.96
CA ARG A 6 7.06 -5.15 -7.57
C ARG A 6 7.03 -6.67 -7.38
N PHE A 7 6.43 -7.39 -8.31
CA PHE A 7 6.40 -8.85 -8.30
C PHE A 7 7.81 -9.44 -8.46
N LEU A 8 8.61 -8.88 -9.39
CA LEU A 8 10.02 -9.21 -9.54
C LEU A 8 10.84 -8.87 -8.27
N LEU A 9 10.57 -7.71 -7.67
CA LEU A 9 11.22 -7.27 -6.43
C LEU A 9 10.96 -8.26 -5.29
N LEU A 10 9.70 -8.65 -5.06
CA LEU A 10 9.33 -9.64 -4.06
C LEU A 10 10.11 -10.95 -4.28
N ARG A 11 10.14 -11.45 -5.52
CA ARG A 11 10.87 -12.67 -5.83
C ARG A 11 12.36 -12.55 -5.45
N LYS A 12 13.00 -11.45 -5.83
CA LYS A 12 14.43 -11.22 -5.56
C LYS A 12 14.72 -11.02 -4.07
N GLN A 13 13.89 -10.26 -3.35
CA GLN A 13 14.04 -10.01 -1.91
C GLN A 13 13.96 -11.29 -1.09
N HIS A 14 13.13 -12.25 -1.53
CA HIS A 14 13.02 -13.56 -0.90
C HIS A 14 14.01 -14.60 -1.44
N GLY A 15 14.94 -14.22 -2.32
CA GLY A 15 15.96 -15.12 -2.88
C GLY A 15 15.38 -16.26 -3.73
N LEU A 16 14.19 -16.08 -4.30
CA LEU A 16 13.46 -17.13 -5.00
C LEU A 16 13.83 -17.18 -6.49
N THR A 17 13.94 -18.40 -7.02
CA THR A 17 13.92 -18.64 -8.47
C THR A 17 12.48 -18.51 -9.00
N GLN A 18 12.31 -18.35 -10.32
CA GLN A 18 10.96 -18.27 -10.91
C GLN A 18 10.08 -19.51 -10.63
N PRO A 19 10.61 -20.76 -10.69
CA PRO A 19 9.84 -21.93 -10.27
C PRO A 19 9.43 -21.89 -8.80
N GLN A 20 10.35 -21.53 -7.89
CA GLN A 20 10.03 -21.41 -6.47
C GLN A 20 8.98 -20.32 -6.18
N MET A 21 9.00 -19.22 -6.93
CA MET A 21 7.95 -18.19 -6.87
C MET A 21 6.59 -18.76 -7.31
N ALA A 22 6.60 -19.55 -8.39
CA ALA A 22 5.41 -20.19 -8.93
C ALA A 22 4.79 -21.14 -7.90
N ASP A 23 5.61 -22.00 -7.30
CA ASP A 23 5.21 -22.94 -6.25
C ASP A 23 4.69 -22.21 -5.01
N LYS A 24 5.41 -21.17 -4.57
CA LYS A 24 5.05 -20.41 -3.37
C LYS A 24 3.74 -19.64 -3.50
N VAL A 25 3.42 -19.12 -4.68
CA VAL A 25 2.16 -18.38 -4.96
C VAL A 25 1.04 -19.32 -5.42
N GLY A 26 1.36 -20.55 -5.82
CA GLY A 26 0.40 -21.51 -6.39
C GLY A 26 -0.04 -21.12 -7.81
N ILE A 27 0.90 -20.75 -8.69
CA ILE A 27 0.66 -20.43 -10.10
C ILE A 27 1.61 -21.21 -11.01
N HIS A 28 1.32 -21.24 -12.30
CA HIS A 28 2.24 -21.84 -13.27
C HIS A 28 3.47 -20.95 -13.51
N LEU A 29 4.62 -21.57 -13.79
CA LEU A 29 5.87 -20.87 -14.15
C LEU A 29 5.69 -19.88 -15.33
N THR A 30 4.84 -20.22 -16.30
CA THR A 30 4.52 -19.34 -17.42
C THR A 30 3.85 -18.06 -16.97
N GLN A 31 3.01 -18.10 -15.93
CA GLN A 31 2.39 -16.91 -15.35
C GLN A 31 3.42 -16.03 -14.64
N VAL A 32 4.34 -16.61 -13.88
CA VAL A 32 5.46 -15.85 -13.27
C VAL A 32 6.24 -15.08 -14.34
N ARG A 33 6.59 -15.73 -15.45
CA ARG A 33 7.32 -15.07 -16.55
C ARG A 33 6.52 -13.92 -17.17
N ARG A 34 5.22 -14.13 -17.44
CA ARG A 34 4.33 -13.10 -18.00
C ARG A 34 4.10 -11.93 -17.04
N TYR A 35 4.06 -12.18 -15.74
CA TYR A 35 3.94 -11.14 -14.73
C TYR A 35 5.23 -10.33 -14.61
N GLU A 36 6.40 -10.98 -14.60
CA GLU A 36 7.69 -10.29 -14.53
C GLU A 36 8.01 -9.50 -15.81
N SER A 37 7.54 -9.94 -16.97
CA SER A 37 7.67 -9.19 -18.24
C SER A 37 6.63 -8.08 -18.40
N GLY A 38 5.57 -8.08 -17.58
CA GLY A 38 4.43 -7.16 -17.72
C GLY A 38 3.49 -7.49 -18.89
N GLU A 39 3.61 -8.67 -19.50
CA GLU A 39 2.76 -9.12 -20.62
C GLU A 39 1.31 -9.36 -20.17
N THR A 40 1.09 -9.73 -18.91
CA THR A 40 -0.25 -10.01 -18.37
C THR A 40 -0.35 -9.57 -16.92
N GLN A 41 -1.55 -9.20 -16.49
CA GLN A 41 -1.86 -8.87 -15.10
C GLN A 41 -2.48 -10.08 -14.36
N PRO A 42 -2.29 -10.22 -13.05
CA PRO A 42 -2.90 -11.29 -12.28
C PRO A 42 -4.42 -11.10 -12.17
N SER A 43 -5.16 -12.20 -12.00
CA SER A 43 -6.55 -12.10 -11.54
C SER A 43 -6.60 -11.63 -10.09
N LEU A 44 -7.77 -11.15 -9.64
CA LEU A 44 -7.98 -10.72 -8.26
C LEU A 44 -7.60 -11.81 -7.23
N ASP A 45 -7.95 -13.06 -7.51
CA ASP A 45 -7.63 -14.18 -6.62
C ASP A 45 -6.12 -14.42 -6.50
N ILE A 46 -5.39 -14.32 -7.62
CA ILE A 46 -3.94 -14.45 -7.64
C ILE A 46 -3.30 -13.28 -6.91
N LEU A 47 -3.77 -12.05 -7.15
CA LEU A 47 -3.29 -10.86 -6.47
C LEU A 47 -3.46 -10.97 -4.95
N LYS A 48 -4.63 -11.43 -4.49
CA LYS A 48 -4.90 -11.68 -3.07
C LYS A 48 -3.96 -12.73 -2.50
N ARG A 49 -3.69 -13.83 -3.23
CA ARG A 49 -2.70 -14.83 -2.78
C ARG A 49 -1.31 -14.24 -2.66
N ILE A 50 -0.86 -13.44 -3.63
CA ILE A 50 0.45 -12.77 -3.56
C ILE A 50 0.52 -11.89 -2.31
N ALA A 51 -0.49 -11.04 -2.09
CA ALA A 51 -0.58 -10.17 -0.92
C ALA A 51 -0.44 -10.93 0.41
N VAL A 52 -1.20 -12.01 0.57
CA VAL A 52 -1.15 -12.87 1.77
C VAL A 52 0.19 -13.60 1.89
N THR A 53 0.71 -14.15 0.80
CA THR A 53 1.94 -14.96 0.77
C THR A 53 3.17 -14.15 1.18
N PHE A 54 3.22 -12.88 0.78
CA PHE A 54 4.35 -11.99 1.05
C PHE A 54 4.06 -10.95 2.13
N ASN A 55 2.89 -11.02 2.78
CA ASN A 55 2.45 -10.09 3.81
C ASN A 55 2.57 -8.61 3.37
N VAL A 56 2.09 -8.31 2.16
CA VAL A 56 2.04 -6.95 1.59
C VAL A 56 0.59 -6.55 1.32
N SER A 57 0.32 -5.25 1.27
CA SER A 57 -1.01 -4.77 0.90
C SER A 57 -1.27 -4.96 -0.60
N ALA A 58 -2.52 -5.23 -0.97
CA ALA A 58 -2.94 -5.24 -2.37
C ALA A 58 -2.67 -3.87 -3.03
N ASP A 59 -2.88 -2.79 -2.27
CA ASP A 59 -2.57 -1.42 -2.66
C ASP A 59 -1.12 -1.26 -3.12
N TRP A 60 -0.18 -1.76 -2.33
CA TRP A 60 1.23 -1.70 -2.67
C TRP A 60 1.52 -2.48 -3.96
N LEU A 61 0.82 -3.58 -4.24
CA LEU A 61 1.04 -4.37 -5.45
C LEU A 61 0.52 -3.69 -6.73
N ILE A 62 -0.61 -2.98 -6.65
CA ILE A 62 -1.34 -2.54 -7.85
C ILE A 62 -1.21 -1.05 -8.17
N PHE A 63 -0.99 -0.20 -7.16
CA PHE A 63 -0.88 1.23 -7.39
C PHE A 63 0.58 1.67 -7.51
N GLU A 64 0.81 2.51 -8.50
CA GLU A 64 2.05 3.26 -8.60
C GLU A 64 2.12 4.35 -7.52
N GLU A 65 3.31 4.88 -7.31
CA GLU A 65 3.50 5.99 -6.38
C GLU A 65 2.71 7.19 -6.90
N GLY A 66 1.81 7.73 -6.06
CA GLY A 66 0.92 8.83 -6.42
C GLY A 66 -0.35 8.45 -7.20
N GLU A 67 -0.59 7.16 -7.52
CA GLU A 67 -1.81 6.74 -8.25
C GLU A 67 -3.07 6.69 -7.37
N ARG A 68 -2.91 6.25 -6.11
CA ARG A 68 -4.01 6.16 -5.13
C ARG A 68 -3.80 7.06 -3.93
N GLU A 69 -2.64 7.67 -3.81
CA GLU A 69 -2.45 8.69 -2.80
C GLU A 69 -3.32 9.85 -3.22
N PRO A 70 -4.27 10.31 -2.40
CA PRO A 70 -4.79 11.63 -2.66
C PRO A 70 -3.57 12.57 -2.67
N GLN A 71 -3.55 13.52 -3.59
CA GLN A 71 -2.74 14.74 -3.43
C GLN A 71 -3.30 15.56 -2.24
N ASP A 72 -3.64 14.89 -1.13
CA ASP A 72 -4.22 15.50 0.04
C ASP A 72 -3.07 16.20 0.74
N GLU A 73 -3.15 17.52 0.67
CA GLU A 73 -2.45 18.46 1.55
C GLU A 73 -2.40 17.95 3.00
N LEU A 74 -3.46 17.25 3.45
CA LEU A 74 -3.55 16.65 4.78
C LEU A 74 -2.50 15.55 5.02
N LYS A 75 -2.18 14.71 4.02
CA LYS A 75 -1.13 13.68 4.15
C LYS A 75 0.25 14.32 4.30
N LEU A 76 0.55 15.31 3.47
CA LEU A 76 1.80 16.07 3.57
C LEU A 76 1.93 16.76 4.93
N LYS A 77 0.83 17.30 5.45
CA LYS A 77 0.79 17.87 6.80
C LYS A 77 1.05 16.81 7.87
N PHE A 78 0.48 15.62 7.77
CA PHE A 78 0.76 14.55 8.76
C PHE A 78 2.22 14.08 8.75
N GLU A 79 2.84 13.95 7.58
CA GLU A 79 4.27 13.61 7.49
C GLU A 79 5.15 14.72 8.10
N ALA A 80 4.80 15.99 7.88
CA ALA A 80 5.49 17.11 8.51
C ALA A 80 5.35 17.05 10.05
N VAL A 81 4.15 16.80 10.57
CA VAL A 81 3.88 16.68 12.02
C VAL A 81 4.70 15.57 12.67
N LYS A 82 4.91 14.44 11.97
CA LYS A 82 5.70 13.32 12.49
C LYS A 82 7.18 13.66 12.74
N GLN A 83 7.69 14.69 12.07
CA GLN A 83 9.07 15.16 12.22
C GLN A 83 9.23 16.25 13.30
N MET A 84 8.12 16.71 13.89
CA MET A 84 8.11 17.72 14.95
C MET A 84 8.40 17.09 16.31
N ASP A 85 8.68 17.92 17.32
CA ASP A 85 8.90 17.41 18.68
C ASP A 85 7.60 16.92 19.35
N GLU A 86 7.74 16.22 20.48
CA GLU A 86 6.59 15.62 21.16
C GLU A 86 5.55 16.65 21.65
N ASP A 87 5.98 17.86 22.02
CA ASP A 87 5.10 18.88 22.57
C ASP A 87 4.32 19.58 21.45
N GLU A 88 4.96 19.80 20.31
CA GLU A 88 4.33 20.24 19.06
C GLU A 88 3.31 19.19 18.58
N GLN A 89 3.67 17.91 18.56
CA GLN A 89 2.76 16.82 18.18
C GLN A 89 1.52 16.75 19.09
N LYS A 90 1.70 16.84 20.42
CA LYS A 90 0.58 16.86 21.38
C LYS A 90 -0.36 18.04 21.16
N SER A 91 0.21 19.21 20.89
CA SER A 91 -0.56 20.43 20.62
C SER A 91 -1.43 20.28 19.37
N ILE A 92 -0.84 19.76 18.28
CA ILE A 92 -1.55 19.54 17.01
C ILE A 92 -2.64 18.48 17.17
N THR A 93 -2.36 17.39 17.88
CA THR A 93 -3.34 16.33 18.17
C THR A 93 -4.55 16.88 18.93
N SER A 94 -4.31 17.72 19.94
CA SER A 94 -5.37 18.35 20.73
C SER A 94 -6.28 19.24 19.88
N ILE A 95 -5.72 19.97 18.91
CA ILE A 95 -6.48 20.80 17.97
C ILE A 95 -7.34 19.92 17.05
N LEU A 96 -6.78 18.83 16.52
CA LEU A 96 -7.52 17.90 15.66
C LEU A 96 -8.70 17.28 16.40
N ASP A 97 -8.50 16.83 17.64
CA ASP A 97 -9.56 16.28 18.49
C ASP A 97 -10.69 17.28 18.71
N ALA A 98 -10.36 18.54 19.01
CA ALA A 98 -11.34 19.59 19.18
C ALA A 98 -12.16 19.86 17.90
N MET A 99 -11.51 19.87 16.74
CA MET A 99 -12.18 20.08 15.45
C MET A 99 -13.09 18.91 15.07
N ILE A 100 -12.65 17.67 15.32
CA ILE A 100 -13.45 16.46 15.10
C ILE A 100 -14.69 16.48 15.98
N LEU A 101 -14.53 16.77 17.27
CA LEU A 101 -15.65 16.86 18.21
C LEU A 101 -16.65 17.95 17.78
N LYS A 102 -16.17 19.13 17.40
CA LYS A 102 -17.01 20.22 16.89
C LYS A 102 -17.81 19.81 15.65
N HIS A 103 -17.18 19.09 14.72
CA HIS A 103 -17.85 18.60 13.52
C HIS A 103 -18.96 17.59 13.85
N GLN A 104 -18.67 16.62 14.74
CA GLN A 104 -19.64 15.61 15.16
C GLN A 104 -20.84 16.25 15.89
N ALA A 105 -20.60 17.20 16.80
CA ALA A 105 -21.66 17.92 17.49
C ALA A 105 -22.58 18.67 16.51
N LYS A 106 -22.00 19.32 15.48
CA LYS A 106 -22.79 20.01 14.44
C LYS A 106 -23.68 19.06 13.64
N ARG A 107 -23.25 17.82 13.42
CA ARG A 107 -24.03 16.78 12.71
C ARG A 107 -25.14 16.15 13.56
N LEU A 108 -25.06 16.24 14.90
CA LEU A 108 -26.08 15.72 15.80
C LEU A 108 -27.19 16.76 16.08
N LEU A 109 -26.86 18.04 15.95
CA LEU A 109 -27.76 19.17 16.23
C LEU A 109 -28.42 19.76 14.98
N GLY A 110 -28.07 19.29 13.79
CA GLY A 110 -28.68 19.67 12.50
C GLY A 110 -29.20 18.45 11.79
#